data_AF-A0A151II51-F1
#
_entry.id   AF-A0A151II51-F1
#
_cell.length_a   1.000
_cell.length_b   1.000
_cell.length_c   1.000
_cell.angle_alpha   90.00
_cell.angle_beta   90.00
_cell.angle_gamma   90.00
#
_symmetry.space_group_name_H-M   'P 1'
#
loop_
_entity.id
_entity.type
_entity.pdbx_description
1 polymer ?
#
loop_
_entity_poly.entity_id
_entity_poly.type
_entity_poly.pdbx_seq_one_letter_code
_entity_poly.pdbx_strand_id
1 'polypeptide(L)'
;MFLIVSNDLTSKELEYIPKIVLLREFENCIDVLWDRLPEHKRADSEIQQHSRCLKHYNLPSHQTHIDGPAPLIKNYLSDDDYELGLTDFETYYTLANVNSTNNKFYFDNNEIDIPEGSYELRDIERYLKREISRDAKRKEDAEYPLVIRANKNMRSEIKCAYSINFTKPYNMGTLLGFSSIACLNHNSGMSRTCR
;
A
#
# COMPACT_ATOMS: atom_id res chain seq x y z
N MET A 1 -1.26 -24.56 8.98
CA MET A 1 -0.26 -25.63 8.91
C MET A 1 -0.45 -26.53 7.68
N PHE A 2 -0.97 -26.02 6.55
CA PHE A 2 -1.11 -26.78 5.29
C PHE A 2 -0.32 -26.14 4.13
N LEU A 3 -0.03 -24.83 4.19
CA LEU A 3 0.67 -24.10 3.12
C LEU A 3 2.13 -24.54 2.89
N ILE A 4 2.78 -25.20 3.85
CA ILE A 4 4.18 -25.65 3.71
C ILE A 4 4.27 -26.99 2.97
N VAL A 5 3.19 -27.79 2.93
CA VAL A 5 3.20 -29.14 2.32
C VAL A 5 2.92 -29.09 0.81
N SER A 6 2.27 -28.03 0.32
CA SER A 6 1.77 -27.98 -1.06
C SER A 6 2.85 -27.84 -2.13
N ASN A 7 3.98 -27.17 -1.84
CA ASN A 7 5.04 -26.92 -2.83
C ASN A 7 5.90 -28.16 -3.14
N ASP A 8 5.81 -29.20 -2.30
CA ASP A 8 6.58 -30.43 -2.44
C ASP A 8 5.83 -31.54 -3.18
N LEU A 9 4.58 -31.28 -3.60
CA LEU A 9 3.78 -32.24 -4.36
C LEU A 9 4.42 -32.49 -5.74
N THR A 10 4.60 -33.77 -6.04
CA THR A 10 5.10 -34.26 -7.33
C THR A 10 3.98 -34.34 -8.36
N SER A 11 4.34 -34.36 -9.66
CA SER A 11 3.36 -34.48 -10.75
C SER A 11 2.45 -35.71 -10.63
N LYS A 12 3.00 -36.83 -10.10
CA LYS A 12 2.25 -38.07 -9.84
C LYS A 12 1.24 -37.92 -8.71
N GLU A 13 1.59 -37.23 -7.62
CA GLU A 13 0.65 -37.00 -6.52
C GLU A 13 -0.46 -36.04 -6.95
N LEU A 14 -0.10 -35.00 -7.71
CA LEU A 14 -1.06 -34.05 -8.29
C LEU A 14 -2.04 -34.73 -9.24
N GLU A 15 -1.70 -35.85 -9.87
CA GLU A 15 -2.61 -36.62 -10.72
C GLU A 15 -3.82 -37.14 -9.95
N TYR A 16 -3.62 -37.65 -8.73
CA TYR A 16 -4.68 -38.26 -7.92
C TYR A 16 -5.57 -37.24 -7.19
N ILE A 17 -5.16 -35.98 -7.08
CA ILE A 17 -5.95 -34.95 -6.37
C ILE A 17 -7.17 -34.55 -7.20
N PRO A 18 -8.41 -34.72 -6.71
CA PRO A 18 -9.60 -34.30 -7.45
C PRO A 18 -9.65 -32.79 -7.72
N LYS A 19 -10.25 -32.39 -8.84
CA LYS A 19 -10.44 -30.97 -9.24
C LYS A 19 -11.03 -30.12 -8.11
N ILE A 20 -12.07 -30.62 -7.43
CA ILE A 20 -12.74 -29.90 -6.34
C ILE A 20 -11.80 -29.57 -5.18
N VAL A 21 -10.83 -30.44 -4.91
CA VAL A 21 -9.83 -30.24 -3.85
C VAL A 21 -8.78 -29.23 -4.32
N LEU A 22 -8.32 -29.32 -5.57
CA LEU A 22 -7.41 -28.34 -6.17
C LEU A 22 -7.99 -26.92 -6.10
N LEU A 23 -9.25 -26.74 -6.50
CA LEU A 23 -9.89 -25.42 -6.55
C LEU A 23 -10.24 -24.87 -5.16
N ARG A 24 -10.48 -25.71 -4.14
CA ARG A 24 -10.84 -25.23 -2.79
C ARG A 24 -9.64 -25.01 -1.88
N GLU A 25 -8.71 -25.95 -1.88
CA GLU A 25 -7.61 -25.97 -0.90
C GLU A 25 -6.31 -25.40 -1.47
N PHE A 26 -6.17 -25.39 -2.81
CA PHE A 26 -4.93 -25.02 -3.50
C PHE A 26 -5.11 -23.85 -4.46
N GLU A 27 -6.25 -23.14 -4.44
CA GLU A 27 -6.56 -22.04 -5.36
C GLU A 27 -5.39 -21.05 -5.56
N ASN A 28 -4.81 -20.61 -4.44
CA ASN A 28 -3.70 -19.65 -4.39
C ASN A 28 -2.32 -20.24 -4.74
N CYS A 29 -2.24 -21.53 -5.03
CA CYS A 29 -1.00 -22.25 -5.36
C CYS A 29 -1.06 -22.95 -6.72
N ILE A 30 -2.20 -22.90 -7.42
CA ILE A 30 -2.34 -23.52 -8.74
C ILE A 30 -1.33 -22.92 -9.74
N ASP A 31 -1.03 -21.63 -9.63
CA ASP A 31 -0.02 -20.94 -10.45
C ASP A 31 1.39 -21.49 -10.23
N VAL A 32 1.76 -21.78 -8.97
CA VAL A 32 3.06 -22.37 -8.60
C VAL A 32 3.16 -23.84 -9.04
N LEU A 33 2.04 -24.58 -8.96
CA LEU A 33 1.99 -25.99 -9.33
C LEU A 33 1.77 -26.21 -10.82
N TRP A 34 1.51 -25.15 -11.59
CA TRP A 34 1.04 -25.20 -12.96
C TRP A 34 1.88 -26.11 -13.85
N ASP A 35 3.21 -25.97 -13.81
CA ASP A 35 4.13 -26.74 -14.65
C ASP A 35 4.18 -28.24 -14.29
N ARG A 36 3.74 -28.61 -13.08
CA ARG A 36 3.68 -29.99 -12.60
C ARG A 36 2.31 -30.63 -12.80
N LEU A 37 1.28 -29.85 -13.11
CA LEU A 37 -0.07 -30.35 -13.32
C LEU A 37 -0.14 -31.22 -14.59
N PRO A 38 -0.85 -32.36 -14.52
CA PRO A 38 -1.12 -33.19 -15.70
C PRO A 38 -1.83 -32.38 -16.80
N GLU A 39 -1.57 -32.74 -18.07
CA GLU A 39 -2.15 -32.05 -19.23
C GLU A 39 -3.67 -31.96 -19.18
N HIS A 40 -4.34 -33.06 -18.79
CA HIS A 40 -5.80 -33.09 -18.69
C HIS A 40 -6.38 -32.12 -17.65
N LYS A 41 -5.60 -31.72 -16.63
CA LYS A 41 -6.01 -30.70 -15.64
C LYS A 41 -5.71 -29.30 -16.11
N ARG A 42 -4.60 -29.10 -16.83
CA ARG A 42 -4.27 -27.80 -17.45
C ARG A 42 -5.23 -27.41 -18.56
N ALA A 43 -5.83 -28.40 -19.22
CA ALA A 43 -6.88 -28.20 -20.22
C ALA A 43 -8.26 -27.90 -19.62
N ASP A 44 -8.45 -28.05 -18.30
CA ASP A 44 -9.71 -27.73 -17.63
C ASP A 44 -9.87 -26.20 -17.48
N SER A 45 -11.00 -25.68 -17.96
CA SER A 45 -11.25 -24.24 -18.04
C SER A 45 -11.34 -23.54 -16.69
N GLU A 46 -11.76 -24.22 -15.61
CA GLU A 46 -11.80 -23.63 -14.27
C GLU A 46 -10.40 -23.59 -13.66
N ILE A 47 -9.60 -24.65 -13.83
CA ILE A 47 -8.23 -24.68 -13.31
C ILE A 47 -7.35 -23.68 -14.09
N GLN A 48 -7.57 -23.55 -15.40
CA GLN A 48 -6.84 -22.62 -16.26
C GLN A 48 -7.03 -21.15 -15.89
N GLN A 49 -8.14 -20.77 -15.25
CA GLN A 49 -8.35 -19.40 -14.77
C GLN A 49 -7.35 -18.98 -13.70
N HIS A 50 -6.76 -19.94 -13.00
CA HIS A 50 -5.73 -19.69 -11.97
C HIS A 50 -4.31 -19.72 -12.54
N SER A 51 -4.15 -19.97 -13.84
CA SER A 51 -2.84 -19.91 -14.50
C SER A 51 -2.44 -18.47 -14.80
N ARG A 52 -1.14 -18.17 -14.66
CA ARG A 52 -0.58 -16.87 -15.04
C ARG A 52 -0.11 -16.87 -16.48
N CYS A 53 -0.32 -15.76 -17.18
CA CYS A 53 0.16 -15.57 -18.54
C CYS A 53 1.61 -15.06 -18.54
N LEU A 54 2.59 -15.96 -18.60
CA LEU A 54 4.00 -15.57 -18.68
C LEU A 54 4.40 -15.03 -20.06
N LYS A 55 3.72 -15.46 -21.14
CA LYS A 55 4.03 -15.04 -22.52
C LYS A 55 3.90 -13.53 -22.74
N HIS A 56 2.95 -12.90 -22.05
CA HIS A 56 2.65 -11.46 -22.17
C HIS A 56 3.02 -10.67 -20.90
N TYR A 57 3.70 -11.31 -19.95
CA TYR A 57 4.21 -10.60 -18.77
C TYR A 57 5.41 -9.75 -19.18
N ASN A 58 5.35 -8.44 -18.90
CA ASN A 58 6.50 -7.57 -19.09
C ASN A 58 7.61 -8.08 -18.16
N LEU A 59 8.82 -8.31 -18.69
CA LEU A 59 9.96 -8.72 -17.90
C LEU A 59 10.60 -7.51 -17.22
N PRO A 60 11.35 -7.68 -16.11
CA PRO A 60 12.06 -6.59 -15.44
C PRO A 60 13.03 -5.81 -16.36
N SER A 61 13.44 -6.42 -17.47
CA SER A 61 14.25 -5.80 -18.52
C SER A 61 13.47 -4.89 -19.48
N HIS A 62 12.13 -4.91 -19.45
CA HIS A 62 11.28 -4.10 -20.31
C HIS A 62 10.99 -2.73 -19.67
N GLN A 63 11.02 -1.67 -20.46
CA GLN A 63 10.73 -0.30 -19.99
C GLN A 63 9.30 -0.14 -19.44
N THR A 64 8.36 -0.97 -19.90
CA THR A 64 6.95 -1.02 -19.47
C THR A 64 6.71 -2.02 -18.34
N HIS A 65 7.76 -2.51 -17.67
CA HIS A 65 7.62 -3.38 -16.51
C HIS A 65 6.85 -2.68 -15.39
N ILE A 66 5.88 -3.38 -14.83
CA ILE A 66 5.18 -2.97 -13.61
C ILE A 66 5.54 -4.03 -12.57
N ASP A 67 6.08 -3.60 -11.43
CA ASP A 67 6.39 -4.49 -10.32
C ASP A 67 5.10 -5.14 -9.81
N GLY A 68 4.93 -6.43 -10.07
CA GLY A 68 3.72 -7.16 -9.69
C GLY A 68 3.72 -8.56 -10.30
N PRO A 69 2.93 -9.50 -9.74
CA PRO A 69 2.92 -10.85 -10.26
C PRO A 69 2.21 -10.90 -11.63
N ALA A 70 2.60 -11.84 -12.49
CA ALA A 70 2.04 -11.95 -13.85
C ALA A 70 0.50 -12.09 -13.83
N PRO A 71 -0.21 -11.47 -14.81
CA PRO A 71 -1.66 -11.48 -14.83
C PRO A 71 -2.22 -12.89 -15.00
N LEU A 72 -3.37 -13.16 -14.40
CA LEU A 72 -4.10 -14.42 -14.55
C LEU A 72 -4.75 -14.50 -15.94
N ILE A 73 -4.85 -15.72 -16.49
CA ILE A 73 -5.54 -15.97 -17.75
C ILE A 73 -7.06 -15.93 -17.49
N LYS A 74 -7.76 -14.95 -18.06
CA LYS A 74 -9.21 -14.93 -18.07
C LYS A 74 -9.68 -15.51 -19.40
N ASN A 75 -10.04 -16.78 -19.43
CA ASN A 75 -10.40 -17.49 -20.66
C ASN A 75 -11.84 -17.15 -21.08
N TYR A 76 -12.04 -15.98 -21.67
CA TYR A 76 -13.21 -15.64 -22.48
C TYR A 76 -12.71 -14.72 -23.59
N LEU A 77 -12.29 -15.31 -24.71
CA LEU A 77 -12.47 -14.86 -26.09
C LEU A 77 -11.49 -15.67 -26.95
N SER A 78 -12.03 -16.18 -28.05
CA SER A 78 -11.29 -16.81 -29.16
C SER A 78 -10.07 -15.99 -29.55
N ASP A 79 -8.99 -16.69 -29.90
CA ASP A 79 -7.73 -16.20 -30.46
C ASP A 79 -7.85 -14.81 -31.14
N ASP A 80 -7.32 -13.79 -30.46
CA ASP A 80 -6.55 -12.65 -31.01
C ASP A 80 -6.79 -11.30 -30.30
N ASP A 81 -7.84 -11.16 -29.48
CA ASP A 81 -8.15 -9.90 -28.79
C ASP A 81 -8.13 -10.06 -27.25
N TYR A 82 -6.99 -9.76 -26.63
CA TYR A 82 -6.88 -9.69 -25.16
C TYR A 82 -7.40 -8.34 -24.66
N GLU A 83 -8.39 -8.36 -23.77
CA GLU A 83 -8.89 -7.16 -23.11
C GLU A 83 -8.27 -7.03 -21.71
N LEU A 84 -7.68 -5.87 -21.41
CA LEU A 84 -7.26 -5.51 -20.05
C LEU A 84 -8.48 -5.11 -19.24
N GLY A 85 -8.98 -6.05 -18.43
CA GLY A 85 -10.02 -5.77 -17.44
C GLY A 85 -9.40 -5.23 -16.16
N LEU A 86 -9.74 -4.00 -15.78
CA LEU A 86 -9.48 -3.51 -14.43
C LEU A 86 -10.31 -4.33 -13.44
N THR A 87 -9.65 -5.06 -12.54
CA THR A 87 -10.33 -5.95 -11.59
C THR A 87 -10.77 -5.25 -10.31
N ASP A 88 -9.98 -4.29 -9.82
CA ASP A 88 -10.30 -3.51 -8.62
C ASP A 88 -9.50 -2.20 -8.55
N PHE A 89 -9.99 -1.24 -7.77
CA PHE A 89 -9.27 -0.04 -7.32
C PHE A 89 -9.06 -0.11 -5.81
N GLU A 90 -7.90 -0.57 -5.36
CA GLU A 90 -7.49 -0.42 -3.97
C GLU A 90 -6.81 0.94 -3.76
N THR A 91 -7.46 1.83 -3.02
CA THR A 91 -6.88 3.12 -2.65
C THR A 91 -6.11 2.98 -1.33
N TYR A 92 -4.81 2.73 -1.46
CA TYR A 92 -3.90 2.95 -0.35
C TYR A 92 -3.80 4.47 -0.11
N TYR A 93 -3.64 4.91 1.13
CA TYR A 93 -3.41 6.32 1.45
C TYR A 93 -1.98 6.74 1.04
N THR A 94 -1.65 6.53 -0.23
CA THR A 94 -0.33 6.71 -0.82
C THR A 94 -0.02 8.18 -0.91
N LEU A 95 0.94 8.59 -0.09
CA LEU A 95 1.59 9.87 -0.22
C LEU A 95 2.72 9.74 -1.24
N ALA A 96 3.08 10.83 -1.90
CA ALA A 96 4.34 10.85 -2.63
C ALA A 96 5.53 10.60 -1.67
N ASN A 97 6.67 10.19 -2.22
CA ASN A 97 7.83 9.91 -1.40
C ASN A 97 8.38 11.19 -0.74
N VAL A 98 8.87 11.04 0.49
CA VAL A 98 9.59 12.07 1.22
C VAL A 98 11.00 12.20 0.64
N ASN A 99 11.40 13.43 0.34
CA ASN A 99 12.72 13.79 -0.18
C ASN A 99 13.17 15.14 0.41
N SER A 100 14.41 15.53 0.14
CA SER A 100 15.02 16.79 0.59
C SER A 100 14.24 18.07 0.26
N THR A 101 13.25 18.02 -0.64
CA THR A 101 12.42 19.18 -0.99
C THR A 101 11.11 19.26 -0.21
N ASN A 102 10.71 18.24 0.56
CA ASN A 102 9.41 18.15 1.24
C ASN A 102 9.46 17.45 2.62
N ASN A 103 10.63 17.36 3.23
CA ASN A 103 10.86 16.54 4.43
C ASN A 103 10.77 17.26 5.78
N LYS A 104 10.43 18.55 5.82
CA LYS A 104 10.39 19.33 7.06
C LYS A 104 8.99 19.42 7.65
N PHE A 105 8.91 19.22 8.96
CA PHE A 105 7.71 19.46 9.75
C PHE A 105 7.95 20.55 10.79
N TYR A 106 7.22 21.67 10.68
CA TYR A 106 7.38 22.84 11.55
C TYR A 106 6.26 22.92 12.57
N PHE A 107 6.61 22.94 13.86
CA PHE A 107 5.65 23.00 14.96
C PHE A 107 6.16 23.92 16.08
N ASP A 108 5.33 24.80 16.64
CA ASP A 108 5.67 25.66 17.81
C ASP A 108 7.08 26.28 17.76
N ASN A 109 7.52 26.72 16.58
CA ASN A 109 8.86 27.24 16.24
C ASN A 109 10.02 26.23 16.17
N ASN A 110 9.81 24.96 16.48
CA ASN A 110 10.73 23.88 16.24
C ASN A 110 10.58 23.32 14.81
N GLU A 111 11.58 22.57 14.37
CA GLU A 111 11.57 21.83 13.12
C GLU A 111 11.99 20.38 13.35
N ILE A 112 11.37 19.46 12.61
CA ILE A 112 11.74 18.06 12.54
C ILE A 112 12.04 17.73 11.08
N ASP A 113 13.23 17.15 10.86
CA ASP A 113 13.62 16.59 9.58
C ASP A 113 13.20 15.13 9.52
N ILE A 114 12.35 14.79 8.56
CA ILE A 114 11.93 13.42 8.29
C ILE A 114 12.95 12.79 7.32
N PRO A 115 13.44 11.57 7.57
CA PRO A 115 14.36 10.92 6.64
C PRO A 115 13.70 10.69 5.28
N GLU A 116 14.46 10.76 4.20
CA GLU A 116 13.93 10.47 2.86
C GLU A 116 13.44 9.01 2.75
N GLY A 117 12.39 8.78 1.98
CA GLY A 117 11.83 7.43 1.80
C GLY A 117 10.36 7.42 1.46
N SER A 118 9.82 6.20 1.35
CA SER A 118 8.39 5.98 1.21
C SER A 118 7.78 5.76 2.59
N TYR A 119 6.66 6.42 2.86
CA TYR A 119 5.98 6.37 4.16
C TYR A 119 4.48 6.27 3.98
N GLU A 120 3.83 5.51 4.85
CA GLU A 120 2.40 5.65 5.08
C GLU A 120 2.11 6.83 6.02
N LEU A 121 0.88 7.37 5.98
CA LEU A 121 0.41 8.37 6.96
C LEU A 121 0.67 7.93 8.41
N ARG A 122 0.50 6.64 8.70
CA ARG A 122 0.72 6.05 10.03
C ARG A 122 2.19 6.08 10.45
N ASP A 123 3.11 5.94 9.51
CA ASP A 123 4.54 5.95 9.80
C ASP A 123 5.02 7.38 10.06
N ILE A 124 4.54 8.35 9.29
CA ILE A 124 4.78 9.77 9.54
C ILE A 124 4.23 10.17 10.92
N GLU A 125 2.98 9.78 11.25
CA GLU A 125 2.38 10.02 12.56
C GLU A 125 3.25 9.48 13.69
N ARG A 126 3.67 8.22 13.58
CA ARG A 126 4.47 7.52 14.59
C ARG A 126 5.84 8.16 14.78
N TYR A 127 6.48 8.55 13.67
CA TYR A 127 7.77 9.22 13.69
C TYR A 127 7.67 10.59 14.38
N LEU A 128 6.72 11.42 13.97
CA LEU A 128 6.53 12.75 14.56
C LEU A 128 6.15 12.68 16.05
N LYS A 129 5.30 11.74 16.45
CA LYS A 129 5.02 11.48 17.88
C LYS A 129 6.30 11.21 18.68
N ARG A 130 7.20 10.40 18.12
CA ARG A 130 8.47 10.05 18.76
C ARG A 130 9.39 11.25 18.89
N GLU A 131 9.58 12.03 17.83
CA GLU A 131 10.48 13.18 17.83
C GLU A 131 9.94 14.32 18.72
N ILE A 132 8.64 14.64 18.64
CA ILE A 132 8.02 15.65 19.50
C ILE A 132 8.12 15.27 20.99
N SER A 133 8.01 13.98 21.32
CA SER A 133 8.16 13.50 22.70
C SER A 133 9.60 13.60 23.22
N ARG A 134 10.61 13.64 22.33
CA ARG A 134 12.01 13.82 22.71
C ARG A 134 12.33 15.28 23.02
N ASP A 135 11.76 16.21 22.25
CA ASP A 135 12.02 17.66 22.39
C ASP A 135 11.17 18.33 23.48
N ALA A 136 9.99 17.79 23.80
CA ALA A 136 9.09 18.41 24.76
C ALA A 136 9.45 18.09 26.22
N LYS A 137 9.96 19.09 26.95
CA LYS A 137 9.78 19.16 28.41
C LYS A 137 8.27 19.15 28.72
N ARG A 138 7.75 18.00 29.14
CA ARG A 138 6.45 17.75 29.81
C ARG A 138 5.29 18.69 29.43
N LYS A 139 4.47 18.22 28.48
CA LYS A 139 3.01 18.36 28.58
C LYS A 139 2.40 16.97 28.40
N GLU A 140 2.63 16.11 29.40
CA GLU A 140 1.98 14.79 29.50
C GLU A 140 0.43 14.91 29.53
N ASP A 141 -0.09 16.10 29.85
CA ASP A 141 -1.54 16.37 29.99
C ASP A 141 -2.17 17.08 28.77
N ALA A 142 -1.51 17.11 27.60
CA ALA A 142 -2.15 17.67 26.41
C ALA A 142 -3.23 16.71 25.90
N GLU A 143 -4.49 17.12 26.02
CA GLU A 143 -5.73 16.42 25.60
C GLU A 143 -5.69 15.88 24.15
N TYR A 144 -4.75 16.35 23.31
CA TYR A 144 -4.62 15.94 21.91
C TYR A 144 -3.16 15.66 21.52
N PRO A 145 -2.69 14.40 21.60
CA PRO A 145 -1.46 13.99 20.91
C PRO A 145 -1.59 14.27 19.41
N LEU A 146 -0.47 14.51 18.72
CA LEU A 146 -0.47 14.65 17.25
C LEU A 146 -1.10 13.41 16.63
N VAL A 147 -2.18 13.55 15.86
CA VAL A 147 -2.83 12.48 15.11
C VAL A 147 -2.86 12.92 13.65
N ILE A 148 -2.37 12.05 12.77
CA ILE A 148 -2.44 12.22 11.33
C ILE A 148 -3.21 11.04 10.78
N ARG A 149 -4.31 11.30 10.08
CA ARG A 149 -5.15 10.24 9.51
C ARG A 149 -5.82 10.73 8.24
N ALA A 150 -6.32 9.81 7.44
CA ALA A 150 -7.20 10.19 6.35
C ALA A 150 -8.64 10.45 6.84
N ASN A 151 -9.32 11.39 6.21
CA ASN A 151 -10.74 11.66 6.41
C ASN A 151 -11.61 10.80 5.47
N LYS A 152 -12.93 10.95 5.56
CA LYS A 152 -13.90 10.21 4.73
C LYS A 152 -13.76 10.45 3.22
N ASN A 153 -13.08 11.53 2.83
CA ASN A 153 -12.82 11.91 1.45
C ASN A 153 -11.36 11.65 1.04
N MET A 154 -10.65 10.76 1.76
CA MET A 154 -9.27 10.36 1.48
C MET A 154 -8.23 11.50 1.56
N ARG A 155 -8.58 12.64 2.19
CA ARG A 155 -7.61 13.73 2.46
C ARG A 155 -7.00 13.57 3.84
N SER A 156 -5.75 13.98 4.00
CA SER A 156 -5.09 14.01 5.32
C SER A 156 -5.79 15.00 6.25
N GLU A 157 -6.01 14.58 7.49
CA GLU A 157 -6.51 15.37 8.61
C GLU A 157 -5.45 15.32 9.70
N ILE A 158 -4.98 16.49 10.14
CA ILE A 158 -4.04 16.58 11.27
C ILE A 158 -4.78 17.13 12.47
N LYS A 159 -4.72 16.40 13.59
CA LYS A 159 -5.20 16.86 14.89
C LYS A 159 -4.05 16.98 15.87
N CYS A 160 -3.83 18.16 16.45
CA CYS A 160 -2.79 18.32 17.46
C CYS A 160 -3.03 19.54 18.35
N ALA A 161 -2.27 19.62 19.45
CA ALA A 161 -2.20 20.77 20.33
C ALA A 161 -1.21 21.85 19.86
N TYR A 162 -0.37 21.54 18.88
CA TYR A 162 0.73 22.40 18.42
C TYR A 162 0.30 23.32 17.28
N SER A 163 0.99 24.45 17.13
CA SER A 163 0.86 25.34 15.97
C SER A 163 1.74 24.85 14.82
N ILE A 164 1.11 24.42 13.72
CA ILE A 164 1.82 23.90 12.53
C ILE A 164 1.98 25.01 11.49
N ASN A 165 3.16 25.09 10.86
CA ASN A 165 3.45 26.08 9.84
C ASN A 165 3.84 25.44 8.49
N PHE A 166 3.01 25.68 7.46
CA PHE A 166 3.23 25.21 6.08
C PHE A 166 3.71 26.30 5.11
N THR A 167 4.06 27.51 5.58
CA THR A 167 4.60 28.58 4.72
C THR A 167 6.12 28.52 4.58
N LYS A 168 6.80 27.79 5.47
CA LYS A 168 8.25 27.64 5.47
C LYS A 168 8.72 26.74 4.31
N PRO A 169 9.95 26.93 3.78
CA PRO A 169 10.48 26.10 2.70
C PRO A 169 10.60 24.64 3.13
N TYR A 170 10.58 23.72 2.15
CA TYR A 170 10.74 22.27 2.36
C TYR A 170 9.68 21.60 3.25
N ASN A 171 8.54 22.27 3.48
CA ASN A 171 7.49 21.75 4.33
C ASN A 171 6.79 20.54 3.69
N MET A 172 6.36 19.61 4.54
CA MET A 172 5.58 18.44 4.15
C MET A 172 4.09 18.75 3.91
N GLY A 173 3.67 20.02 3.98
CA GLY A 173 2.27 20.42 3.83
C GLY A 173 1.69 20.01 2.48
N THR A 174 2.40 20.30 1.40
CA THR A 174 2.01 19.88 0.04
C THR A 174 1.90 18.37 -0.08
N LEU A 175 2.80 17.62 0.56
CA LEU A 175 2.78 16.16 0.55
C LEU A 175 1.50 15.61 1.19
N LEU A 176 1.09 16.22 2.31
CA LEU A 176 -0.12 15.84 3.03
C LEU A 176 -1.40 16.45 2.44
N GLY A 177 -1.29 17.28 1.39
CA GLY A 177 -2.42 17.89 0.71
C GLY A 177 -2.90 19.22 1.30
N PHE A 178 -2.08 19.90 2.10
CA PHE A 178 -2.38 21.22 2.68
C PHE A 178 -1.80 22.36 1.83
N SER A 179 -2.63 23.35 1.51
CA SER A 179 -2.17 24.65 1.00
C SER A 179 -1.72 25.54 2.16
N SER A 180 -0.74 26.40 1.89
CA SER A 180 0.17 27.18 2.75
C SER A 180 -0.35 27.80 4.07
N ILE A 181 -1.65 27.80 4.35
CA ILE A 181 -2.25 28.37 5.56
C ILE A 181 -3.32 27.41 6.08
N ALA A 182 -2.95 26.45 6.94
CA ALA A 182 -3.94 25.52 7.48
C ALA A 182 -4.20 25.67 8.98
N CYS A 183 -3.30 26.32 9.75
CA CYS A 183 -3.45 26.33 11.21
C CYS A 183 -2.87 27.61 11.86
N LEU A 184 -3.44 28.78 11.56
CA LEU A 184 -3.20 30.04 12.31
C LEU A 184 -4.48 30.52 13.04
N ASN A 185 -4.39 30.53 14.37
CA ASN A 185 -5.20 31.26 15.37
C ASN A 185 -6.62 30.68 15.69
N HIS A 186 -7.17 30.67 16.91
CA HIS A 186 -6.81 31.19 18.24
C HIS A 186 -7.64 30.41 19.30
N ASN A 187 -7.06 30.16 20.48
CA ASN A 187 -7.64 29.74 21.79
C ASN A 187 -6.94 28.51 22.39
N SER A 188 -6.21 28.78 23.45
CA SER A 188 -5.59 27.81 24.36
C SER A 188 -6.66 26.89 24.96
N GLY A 189 -6.72 25.65 24.48
CA GLY A 189 -7.51 24.59 25.11
C GLY A 189 -8.23 23.60 24.19
N MET A 190 -8.27 23.79 22.86
CA MET A 190 -9.00 22.89 21.94
C MET A 190 -8.11 22.26 20.86
N SER A 191 -8.38 21.00 20.53
CA SER A 191 -7.81 20.27 19.39
C SER A 191 -7.92 21.10 18.12
N ARG A 192 -6.79 21.35 17.45
CA ARG A 192 -6.80 21.95 16.12
C ARG A 192 -7.00 20.84 15.11
N THR A 193 -7.87 21.03 14.13
CA THR A 193 -8.03 20.10 13.01
C THR A 193 -7.68 20.84 11.73
N CYS A 194 -6.53 20.54 11.14
CA CYS A 194 -6.20 21.05 9.81
C CYS A 194 -6.88 20.11 8.77
N ARG A 195 -7.66 20.68 7.82
CA ARG A 195 -8.39 19.96 6.76
C ARG A 195 -8.02 20.46 5.37
#